data_AF-A0AAE0CJ00-F1
#
_entry.id   AF-A0AAE0CJ00-F1
#
_cell.length_a   1.000
_cell.length_b   1.000
_cell.length_c   1.000
_cell.angle_alpha   90.00
_cell.angle_beta   90.00
_cell.angle_gamma   90.00
#
_symmetry.space_group_name_H-M   'P 1'
#
loop_
_entity.id
_entity.type
_entity.pdbx_description
1 polymer ?
#
loop_
_entity_poly.entity_id
_entity_poly.type
_entity_poly.pdbx_seq_one_letter_code
_entity_poly.pdbx_strand_id
1 'polypeptide(L)'
;MFAIGIDADNSYYPIAYAIVEKECYITWFWFLSLLKVDLKLDEDFRITFMTDKQKGLVEAIREIWKNSEHRNCVRHLYANFKKKFKTYEIRTKVWEAAKATTVEDFNRVMTKIKDMNEKAHEWLCEKPIEQWSKSHF
;
A
#
# COMPACT_ATOMS: atom_id res chain seq x y z
N MET A 1 -15.84 -0.71 4.72
CA MET A 1 -14.79 -1.73 4.47
C MET A 1 -14.83 -2.16 3.01
N PHE A 2 -13.68 -2.25 2.34
CA PHE A 2 -13.60 -2.58 0.92
C PHE A 2 -12.35 -3.41 0.62
N ALA A 3 -12.47 -4.46 -0.20
CA ALA A 3 -11.38 -5.29 -0.66
C ALA A 3 -11.27 -5.18 -2.20
N ILE A 4 -10.05 -4.93 -2.68
CA ILE A 4 -9.74 -4.77 -4.10
C ILE A 4 -8.66 -5.78 -4.47
N GLY A 5 -8.87 -6.50 -5.57
CA GLY A 5 -7.90 -7.38 -6.19
C GLY A 5 -7.10 -6.68 -7.27
N ILE A 6 -5.91 -7.20 -7.54
CA ILE A 6 -5.10 -6.85 -8.71
C ILE A 6 -4.92 -8.13 -9.51
N ASP A 7 -5.30 -8.14 -10.79
CA ASP A 7 -5.11 -9.29 -11.66
C ASP A 7 -3.70 -9.31 -12.30
N ALA A 8 -3.44 -10.33 -13.13
CA ALA A 8 -2.17 -10.48 -13.83
C ALA A 8 -1.84 -9.32 -14.79
N ASP A 9 -2.88 -8.59 -15.24
CA ASP A 9 -2.75 -7.45 -16.14
C ASP A 9 -2.59 -6.11 -15.38
N ASN A 10 -2.36 -6.17 -14.05
CA ASN A 10 -2.31 -5.02 -13.15
C ASN A 10 -3.61 -4.19 -13.10
N SER A 11 -4.75 -4.77 -13.46
CA SER A 11 -6.05 -4.11 -13.36
C SER A 11 -6.65 -4.29 -11.98
N TYR A 12 -7.31 -3.25 -11.49
CA TYR A 12 -7.98 -3.27 -10.19
C TYR A 12 -9.43 -3.71 -10.36
N TYR A 13 -9.88 -4.66 -9.55
CA TYR A 13 -11.28 -5.08 -9.54
C TYR A 13 -11.79 -5.21 -8.10
N PRO A 14 -13.05 -4.81 -7.83
CA PRO A 14 -13.65 -4.98 -6.51
C PRO A 14 -13.88 -6.46 -6.21
N ILE A 15 -13.46 -6.91 -5.03
CA ILE A 15 -13.69 -8.29 -4.58
C ILE A 15 -14.92 -8.33 -3.66
N ALA A 16 -14.93 -7.49 -2.62
CA ALA A 16 -15.99 -7.47 -1.63
C ALA A 16 -16.08 -6.12 -0.93
N TYR A 17 -17.25 -5.80 -0.37
CA TYR A 17 -17.45 -4.62 0.47
C TYR A 17 -18.41 -4.93 1.61
N ALA A 18 -18.27 -4.17 2.70
CA ALA A 18 -19.18 -4.23 3.83
C ALA A 18 -19.42 -2.83 4.40
N ILE A 19 -20.68 -2.56 4.75
CA ILE A 19 -21.10 -1.40 5.52
C ILE A 19 -21.16 -1.85 6.97
N VAL A 20 -20.39 -1.20 7.83
CA VAL A 20 -20.32 -1.47 9.26
C VAL A 20 -20.46 -0.17 10.03
N GLU A 21 -20.94 -0.25 11.26
CA GLU A 21 -21.09 0.92 12.12
C GLU A 21 -19.74 1.60 12.41
N LYS A 22 -18.68 0.81 12.58
CA LYS A 22 -17.33 1.30 12.88
C LYS A 22 -16.26 0.39 12.30
N GLU A 23 -15.20 0.99 11.78
CA GLU A 23 -13.98 0.28 11.39
C GLU A 23 -13.08 0.10 12.63
N CYS A 24 -13.03 -1.13 13.14
CA CYS A 24 -12.22 -1.53 14.28
C CYS A 24 -11.72 -2.96 14.09
N TYR A 25 -10.87 -3.45 15.01
CA TYR A 25 -10.34 -4.82 14.96
C TYR A 25 -11.45 -5.87 14.74
N ILE A 26 -12.54 -5.78 15.52
CA ILE A 26 -13.64 -6.77 15.48
C ILE A 26 -14.30 -6.82 14.10
N THR A 27 -14.64 -5.66 13.53
CA THR A 27 -15.29 -5.60 12.21
C THR A 27 -14.34 -5.99 11.08
N TRP A 28 -13.04 -5.66 11.18
CA TRP A 28 -12.01 -6.11 10.23
C TRP A 28 -11.80 -7.61 10.29
N PHE A 29 -11.67 -8.17 11.48
CA PHE A 29 -11.50 -9.60 11.68
C PHE A 29 -12.67 -10.38 11.10
N TRP A 30 -13.91 -9.96 11.40
CA TRP A 30 -15.11 -10.58 10.83
C TRP A 30 -15.13 -10.52 9.29
N PHE A 31 -14.94 -9.34 8.71
CA PHE A 31 -14.97 -9.15 7.25
C PHE A 31 -13.89 -9.99 6.54
N LEU A 32 -12.66 -9.96 7.07
CA LEU A 32 -11.53 -10.69 6.49
C LEU A 32 -11.67 -12.20 6.67
N SER A 33 -12.29 -12.67 7.76
CA SER A 33 -12.54 -14.10 7.97
C SER A 33 -13.51 -14.65 6.93
N LEU A 34 -14.58 -13.91 6.62
CA LEU A 34 -15.51 -14.27 5.54
C LEU A 34 -14.80 -14.26 4.19
N LEU A 35 -14.00 -13.22 3.92
CA LEU A 35 -13.24 -13.10 2.68
C LEU A 35 -12.28 -14.27 2.47
N LYS A 36 -11.61 -14.74 3.53
CA LYS A 36 -10.73 -15.92 3.49
C LYS A 36 -11.48 -17.17 3.05
N VAL A 37 -12.66 -17.40 3.62
CA VAL A 37 -13.49 -18.57 3.32
C VAL A 37 -14.00 -18.51 1.89
N ASP A 38 -14.54 -17.37 1.46
CA ASP A 38 -15.12 -17.22 0.12
C ASP A 38 -14.09 -17.37 -0.99
N LEU A 39 -12.90 -16.80 -0.78
CA LEU A 39 -11.80 -16.86 -1.76
C LEU A 39 -10.95 -18.12 -1.65
N LYS A 40 -11.20 -18.98 -0.65
CA LYS A 40 -10.40 -20.19 -0.36
C LYS A 40 -8.91 -19.90 -0.28
N LEU A 41 -8.57 -18.82 0.41
CA LEU A 41 -7.20 -18.33 0.60
C LEU A 41 -6.55 -19.02 1.80
N ASP A 42 -6.25 -20.29 1.63
CA ASP A 42 -5.57 -21.12 2.63
C ASP A 42 -4.10 -20.71 2.83
N GLU A 43 -3.45 -21.24 3.87
CA GLU A 43 -2.11 -20.82 4.31
C GLU A 43 -1.00 -21.05 3.26
N ASP A 44 -1.25 -21.91 2.27
CA ASP A 44 -0.31 -22.22 1.18
C ASP A 44 -0.24 -21.11 0.11
N PHE A 45 -1.20 -20.19 0.08
CA PHE A 45 -1.19 -19.07 -0.88
C PHE A 45 -0.31 -17.93 -0.39
N ARG A 46 0.68 -17.55 -1.22
CA ARG A 46 1.45 -16.32 -1.02
C ARG A 46 0.60 -15.10 -1.38
N ILE A 47 0.07 -14.43 -0.38
CA ILE A 47 -0.78 -13.25 -0.53
C ILE A 47 -0.05 -12.03 0.02
N THR A 48 -0.07 -10.93 -0.74
CA THR A 48 0.40 -9.63 -0.28
C THR A 48 -0.78 -8.69 -0.06
N PHE A 49 -0.97 -8.23 1.18
CA PHE A 49 -1.97 -7.23 1.51
C PHE A 49 -1.39 -5.83 1.41
N MET A 50 -2.15 -4.92 0.78
CA MET A 50 -1.88 -3.49 0.78
C MET A 50 -2.97 -2.77 1.55
N THR A 51 -2.65 -2.28 2.75
CA THR A 51 -3.66 -1.60 3.58
C THR A 51 -3.23 -0.21 3.99
N ASP A 52 -4.18 0.56 4.52
CA ASP A 52 -3.83 1.72 5.31
C ASP A 52 -3.25 1.29 6.67
N LYS A 53 -2.55 2.21 7.34
CA LYS A 53 -1.91 1.97 8.64
C LYS A 53 -2.93 1.99 9.80
N GLN A 54 -4.16 1.55 9.58
CA GLN A 54 -5.20 1.58 10.60
C GLN A 54 -4.94 0.53 11.67
N LYS A 55 -4.89 0.98 12.93
CA LYS A 55 -4.79 0.11 14.11
C LYS A 55 -6.04 -0.79 14.17
N GLY A 56 -5.84 -2.11 14.16
CA GLY A 56 -6.91 -3.13 14.07
C GLY A 56 -6.93 -3.90 12.76
N LEU A 57 -6.74 -3.25 11.59
CA LEU A 57 -6.70 -3.95 10.30
C LEU A 57 -5.44 -4.80 10.16
N VAL A 58 -4.28 -4.20 10.46
CA VAL A 58 -2.99 -4.90 10.39
C VAL A 58 -2.94 -6.08 11.36
N GLU A 59 -3.54 -5.92 12.54
CA GLU A 59 -3.64 -6.97 13.56
C GLU A 59 -4.53 -8.12 13.06
N ALA A 60 -5.71 -7.81 12.54
CA ALA A 60 -6.62 -8.82 12.00
C ALA A 60 -6.01 -9.62 10.83
N ILE A 61 -5.29 -8.96 9.91
CA ILE A 61 -4.59 -9.64 8.80
C ILE A 61 -3.54 -10.62 9.32
N ARG A 62 -2.72 -10.20 10.30
CA ARG A 62 -1.68 -11.06 10.88
C ARG A 62 -2.24 -12.28 11.59
N GLU A 63 -3.41 -12.14 12.21
CA GLU A 63 -4.09 -13.26 12.88
C GLU A 63 -4.69 -14.26 11.88
N ILE A 64 -5.30 -13.76 10.80
CA ILE A 64 -6.01 -14.59 9.80
C ILE A 64 -5.05 -15.23 8.78
N TRP A 65 -4.02 -14.50 8.34
CA TRP A 65 -2.98 -14.97 7.42
C TRP A 65 -1.58 -14.71 8.00
N LYS A 66 -1.11 -15.64 8.83
CA LYS A 66 0.17 -15.55 9.54
C LYS A 66 1.38 -15.44 8.61
N ASN A 67 1.30 -16.05 7.43
CA ASN A 67 2.37 -16.06 6.43
C ASN A 67 2.16 -15.01 5.32
N SER A 68 1.24 -14.06 5.51
CA SER A 68 1.00 -13.01 4.50
C SER A 68 2.04 -11.91 4.57
N GLU A 69 2.36 -11.40 3.39
CA GLU A 69 3.19 -10.23 3.22
C GLU A 69 2.34 -8.97 3.36
N HIS A 70 2.85 -7.96 4.06
CA HIS A 70 2.10 -6.73 4.34
C HIS A 70 2.85 -5.48 3.89
N ARG A 71 2.23 -4.69 3.02
CA ARG A 71 2.75 -3.40 2.57
C ARG A 71 1.80 -2.26 2.91
N ASN A 72 2.36 -1.08 3.15
CA ASN A 72 1.53 0.10 3.39
C ASN A 72 1.08 0.73 2.07
N CYS A 73 -0.16 1.20 2.06
CA CYS A 73 -0.71 1.93 0.93
C CYS A 73 0.01 3.28 0.78
N VAL A 74 0.74 3.46 -0.33
CA VAL A 74 1.42 4.71 -0.70
C VAL A 74 0.49 5.91 -0.75
N ARG A 75 -0.83 5.71 -0.89
CA ARG A 75 -1.83 6.79 -0.87
C ARG A 75 -1.70 7.70 0.35
N HIS A 76 -1.32 7.15 1.52
CA HIS A 76 -1.11 7.94 2.74
C HIS A 76 0.17 8.75 2.70
N LEU A 77 1.27 8.15 2.24
CA LEU A 77 2.52 8.85 1.98
C LEU A 77 2.26 10.02 1.02
N TYR A 78 1.55 9.74 -0.08
CA TYR A 78 1.17 10.71 -1.08
C TYR A 78 0.28 11.83 -0.51
N ALA A 79 -0.71 11.51 0.32
CA ALA A 79 -1.56 12.51 0.96
C ALA A 79 -0.76 13.46 1.88
N ASN A 80 0.18 12.92 2.65
CA ASN A 80 1.07 13.71 3.50
C ASN A 80 2.05 14.54 2.68
N PHE A 81 2.61 13.94 1.62
CA PHE A 81 3.48 14.61 0.66
C PHE A 81 2.76 15.78 -0.02
N LYS A 82 1.52 15.57 -0.48
CA LYS A 82 0.66 16.57 -1.13
C LYS A 82 0.43 17.80 -0.26
N LYS A 83 0.33 17.63 1.06
CA LYS A 83 0.17 18.73 2.03
C LYS A 83 1.43 19.60 2.14
N LYS A 84 2.62 18.99 2.06
CA LYS A 84 3.91 19.70 2.14
C LYS A 84 4.37 20.29 0.81
N PHE A 85 4.22 19.52 -0.28
CA PHE A 85 4.73 19.86 -1.61
C PHE A 85 3.56 20.05 -2.58
N LYS A 86 3.42 21.30 -3.08
CA LYS A 86 2.22 21.71 -3.84
C LYS A 86 2.28 21.43 -5.34
N THR A 87 3.47 21.26 -5.91
CA THR A 87 3.68 21.10 -7.36
C THR A 87 3.10 19.78 -7.87
N TYR A 88 2.38 19.82 -8.99
CA TYR A 88 1.77 18.64 -9.58
C TYR A 88 2.80 17.64 -10.13
N GLU A 89 3.84 18.13 -10.81
CA GLU A 89 4.84 17.27 -11.45
C GLU A 89 5.61 16.42 -10.44
N ILE A 90 6.00 16.97 -9.29
CA ILE A 90 6.73 16.18 -8.29
C ILE A 90 5.85 15.12 -7.63
N ARG A 91 4.54 15.39 -7.55
CA ARG A 91 3.54 14.44 -7.04
C ARG A 91 3.38 13.24 -7.97
N THR A 92 3.41 13.43 -9.29
CA THR A 92 3.35 12.31 -10.24
C THR A 92 4.61 11.44 -10.14
N LYS A 93 5.78 12.05 -9.93
CA LYS A 93 7.04 11.31 -9.70
C LYS A 93 7.03 10.46 -8.44
N VAL A 94 6.36 10.87 -7.35
CA VAL A 94 6.21 10.01 -6.15
C VAL A 94 5.46 8.72 -6.48
N TRP A 95 4.41 8.78 -7.31
CA TRP A 95 3.70 7.58 -7.76
C TRP A 95 4.54 6.71 -8.69
N GLU A 96 5.32 7.33 -9.57
CA GLU A 96 6.24 6.63 -10.47
C GLU A 96 7.33 5.89 -9.67
N ALA A 97 7.92 6.53 -8.65
CA ALA A 97 8.88 5.91 -7.75
C ALA A 97 8.25 4.74 -6.99
N ALA A 98 7.09 4.94 -6.37
CA ALA A 98 6.42 3.90 -5.61
C ALA A 98 6.01 2.67 -6.44
N LYS A 99 5.72 2.85 -7.73
CA LYS A 99 5.33 1.79 -8.66
C LYS A 99 6.52 1.12 -9.37
N ALA A 100 7.71 1.70 -9.29
CA ALA A 100 8.90 1.17 -9.94
C ALA A 100 9.13 -0.30 -9.53
N THR A 101 9.32 -1.17 -10.53
CA THR A 101 9.49 -2.61 -10.31
C THR A 101 10.93 -2.99 -10.04
N THR A 102 11.89 -2.16 -10.45
CA THR A 102 13.32 -2.36 -10.21
C THR A 102 13.89 -1.26 -9.31
N VAL A 103 14.94 -1.60 -8.57
CA VAL A 103 15.69 -0.64 -7.74
C VAL A 103 16.34 0.44 -8.62
N GLU A 104 16.78 0.09 -9.81
CA GLU A 104 17.35 1.02 -10.78
C GLU A 104 16.33 2.06 -11.25
N ASP A 105 15.12 1.62 -11.66
CA ASP A 105 14.06 2.54 -12.06
C ASP A 105 13.65 3.46 -10.90
N PHE A 106 13.57 2.92 -9.68
CA PHE A 106 13.30 3.70 -8.49
C PHE A 106 14.35 4.80 -8.28
N ASN A 107 15.63 4.44 -8.31
CA ASN A 107 16.75 5.38 -8.14
C ASN A 107 16.76 6.45 -9.23
N ARG A 108 16.44 6.09 -10.47
CA ARG A 108 16.30 7.04 -11.58
C ARG A 108 15.19 8.06 -11.32
N VAL A 109 14.04 7.62 -10.78
CA VAL A 109 12.94 8.54 -10.44
C VAL A 109 13.30 9.40 -9.23
N MET A 110 13.93 8.84 -8.20
CA MET A 110 14.37 9.59 -7.01
C MET A 110 15.38 10.67 -7.37
N THR A 111 16.30 10.40 -8.30
CA THR A 111 17.23 11.42 -8.83
C THR A 111 16.47 12.56 -9.50
N LYS A 112 15.47 12.27 -10.35
CA LYS A 112 14.61 13.31 -10.94
C LYS A 112 13.86 14.12 -9.88
N ILE A 113 13.38 13.48 -8.82
CA ILE A 113 12.73 14.19 -7.70
C ILE A 113 13.72 15.14 -7.02
N LYS A 114 14.97 14.71 -6.82
CA LYS A 114 16.03 15.55 -6.25
C LYS A 114 16.32 16.78 -7.12
N ASP A 115 16.47 16.59 -8.43
CA ASP A 115 16.72 17.68 -9.38
C ASP A 115 15.58 18.71 -9.41
N MET A 116 14.33 18.24 -9.25
CA MET A 116 13.15 19.11 -9.18
C MET A 116 12.99 19.82 -7.83
N ASN A 117 13.26 19.12 -6.72
CA ASN A 117 13.14 19.64 -5.37
C ASN A 117 13.90 18.76 -4.36
N GLU A 118 15.06 19.25 -3.94
CA GLU A 118 15.91 18.55 -2.98
C GLU A 118 15.21 18.27 -1.63
N LYS A 119 14.42 19.22 -1.11
CA LYS A 119 13.67 19.04 0.15
C LYS A 119 12.62 17.94 0.07
N ALA A 120 12.02 17.75 -1.10
CA ALA A 120 11.05 16.69 -1.32
C ALA A 120 11.72 15.32 -1.38
N HIS A 121 12.89 15.24 -2.01
CA HIS A 121 13.73 14.05 -2.01
C HIS A 121 14.15 13.67 -0.57
N GLU A 122 14.71 14.60 0.19
CA GLU A 122 15.09 14.41 1.60
C GLU A 122 13.91 13.88 2.42
N TRP A 123 12.74 14.50 2.29
CA TRP A 123 11.54 14.09 3.01
C TRP A 123 11.11 12.64 2.71
N LEU A 124 11.32 12.16 1.48
CA LEU A 124 11.04 10.78 1.08
C LEU A 124 12.10 9.82 1.64
N CYS A 125 13.37 10.19 1.62
CA CYS A 125 14.48 9.39 2.18
C CYS A 125 14.37 9.18 3.68
N GLU A 126 13.73 10.10 4.42
CA GLU A 126 13.44 9.92 5.85
C GLU A 126 12.39 8.81 6.13
N LYS A 127 11.70 8.29 5.12
CA LYS A 127 10.63 7.29 5.29
C LYS A 127 11.19 5.93 4.90
N PRO A 128 10.94 4.87 5.69
CA PRO A 128 11.41 3.52 5.35
C PRO A 128 10.92 3.11 3.96
N ILE A 129 11.85 2.83 3.04
CA ILE A 129 11.57 2.69 1.60
C ILE A 129 10.73 1.44 1.34
N GLU A 130 10.96 0.38 2.12
CA GLU A 130 10.25 -0.90 2.10
C GLU A 130 8.75 -0.72 2.38
N GLN A 131 8.36 0.38 3.04
CA GLN A 131 6.96 0.63 3.38
C GLN A 131 6.16 1.22 2.22
N TRP A 132 6.79 1.77 1.19
CA TRP A 132 6.07 2.53 0.16
C TRP A 132 6.56 2.34 -1.28
N SER A 133 7.69 1.65 -1.49
CA SER A 133 8.24 1.34 -2.80
C SER A 133 8.05 -0.13 -3.14
N LYS A 134 7.54 -0.42 -4.35
CA LYS A 134 7.36 -1.79 -4.84
C LYS A 134 8.67 -2.53 -5.07
N SER A 135 9.73 -1.84 -5.48
CA SER A 135 11.04 -2.45 -5.79
C SER A 135 11.89 -2.80 -4.57
N HIS A 136 11.51 -2.29 -3.40
CA HIS A 136 12.23 -2.49 -2.12
C HIS A 136 11.35 -3.25 -1.11
N PHE A 137 10.25 -3.84 -1.59
CA PHE A 137 9.40 -4.74 -0.85
C PHE A 137 9.87 -6.17 -1.03
#